data_AF-A0A6N9ZGH5-F1
#
_entry.id   AF-A0A6N9ZGH5-F1
#
_cell.length_a   1.000
_cell.length_b   1.000
_cell.length_c   1.000
_cell.angle_alpha   90.00
_cell.angle_beta   90.00
_cell.angle_gamma   90.00
#
_symmetry.space_group_name_H-M   'P 1'
#
loop_
_entity.id
_entity.type
_entity.pdbx_description
1 polymer ?
#
loop_
_entity_poly.entity_id
_entity_poly.type
_entity_poly.pdbx_seq_one_letter_code
_entity_poly.pdbx_strand_id
1 'polypeptide(L)'
;MKYLLMFTTVSLLLAMQSAAMAQVVPPIPLIPGPLGPPPFVIPPPAPPAPPPAEEYSIRYDGRHYDWCARRYRSYSAYDNSFQPYGGPRRQCYSPYN
;
A
#
# COMPACT_ATOMS: atom_id res chain seq x y z
N MET A 1 73.95 11.33 -13.11
CA MET A 1 73.58 11.29 -11.67
C MET A 1 72.09 11.57 -11.41
N LYS A 2 71.42 12.47 -12.16
CA LYS A 2 69.98 12.79 -11.98
C LYS A 2 69.04 11.60 -12.19
N TYR A 3 69.32 10.74 -13.18
CA TYR A 3 68.50 9.56 -13.48
C TYR A 3 68.61 8.44 -12.45
N LEU A 4 69.79 8.24 -11.84
CA LEU A 4 69.99 7.23 -10.79
C LEU A 4 69.10 7.50 -9.58
N LEU A 5 68.96 8.79 -9.21
CA LEU A 5 68.12 9.25 -8.11
C LEU A 5 66.61 9.15 -8.43
N MET A 6 66.23 9.25 -9.71
CA MET A 6 64.86 8.97 -10.14
C MET A 6 64.55 7.47 -10.15
N PHE A 7 65.47 6.62 -10.59
CA PHE A 7 65.25 5.17 -10.60
C PHE A 7 65.16 4.58 -9.19
N THR A 8 65.96 5.06 -8.24
CA THR A 8 65.90 4.59 -6.85
C THR A 8 64.64 5.07 -6.14
N THR A 9 64.21 6.31 -6.36
CA THR A 9 62.98 6.85 -5.75
C THR A 9 61.73 6.18 -6.30
N VAL A 10 61.65 5.92 -7.62
CA VAL A 10 60.54 5.18 -8.23
C VAL A 10 60.52 3.72 -7.74
N SER A 11 61.68 3.06 -7.63
CA SER A 11 61.76 1.69 -7.11
C SER A 11 61.35 1.59 -5.64
N LEU A 12 61.75 2.56 -4.82
CA LEU A 12 61.37 2.63 -3.41
C LEU A 12 59.87 2.90 -3.25
N LEU A 13 59.31 3.82 -4.03
CA LEU A 13 57.87 4.12 -4.06
C LEU A 13 57.03 2.90 -4.46
N LEU A 14 57.48 2.14 -5.46
CA LEU A 14 56.77 0.95 -5.93
C LEU A 14 56.80 -0.20 -4.90
N ALA A 15 57.90 -0.33 -4.15
CA ALA A 15 58.02 -1.33 -3.08
C ALA A 15 57.09 -1.05 -1.87
N MET A 16 56.75 0.22 -1.61
CA MET A 16 55.91 0.61 -0.46
C MET A 16 54.40 0.37 -0.66
N GLN A 17 53.95 -0.07 -1.84
CA GLN A 17 52.52 -0.19 -2.17
C GLN A 17 51.89 -1.56 -1.83
N SER A 18 52.64 -2.52 -1.27
CA SER A 18 52.20 -3.92 -1.16
C SER A 18 51.44 -4.31 0.12
N ALA A 19 51.12 -3.38 1.03
CA ALA A 19 50.54 -3.73 2.34
C ALA A 19 49.00 -3.56 2.47
N ALA A 20 48.29 -3.15 1.42
CA ALA A 20 46.91 -2.64 1.56
C ALA A 20 45.75 -3.62 1.22
N MET A 21 46.00 -4.92 1.05
CA MET A 21 44.96 -5.86 0.55
C MET A 21 44.46 -6.90 1.56
N ALA A 22 44.60 -6.65 2.87
CA ALA A 22 44.14 -7.59 3.92
C ALA A 22 42.90 -7.13 4.70
N GLN A 23 42.20 -6.07 4.28
CA GLN A 23 41.09 -5.48 5.03
C GLN A 23 39.75 -5.53 4.30
N VAL A 24 39.40 -6.65 3.66
CA VAL A 24 38.01 -6.87 3.26
C VAL A 24 37.32 -7.54 4.44
N VAL A 25 36.70 -6.71 5.29
CA VAL A 25 35.80 -7.19 6.34
C VAL A 25 34.73 -8.04 5.64
N PRO A 26 34.49 -9.31 6.04
CA PRO A 26 33.46 -10.12 5.43
C PRO A 26 32.11 -9.39 5.57
N PRO A 27 31.24 -9.41 4.54
CA PRO A 27 29.92 -8.80 4.66
C PRO A 27 29.16 -9.53 5.77
N ILE A 28 28.83 -8.79 6.84
CA ILE A 28 27.94 -9.27 7.89
C ILE A 28 26.60 -9.61 7.21
N PRO A 29 26.02 -10.81 7.39
CA PRO A 29 24.72 -11.12 6.84
C PRO A 29 23.69 -10.16 7.44
N LEU A 30 23.01 -9.39 6.59
CA LEU A 30 21.87 -8.56 6.97
C LEU A 30 20.70 -9.49 7.31
N ILE A 31 20.64 -9.94 8.56
CA ILE A 31 19.43 -10.58 9.09
C ILE A 31 18.34 -9.48 9.11
N PRO A 32 17.17 -9.67 8.48
CA PRO A 32 16.07 -8.75 8.63
C PRO A 32 15.75 -8.62 10.12
N GLY A 33 15.85 -7.41 10.66
CA GLY A 33 15.43 -7.15 12.03
C GLY A 33 13.97 -7.56 12.24
N PRO A 34 13.53 -7.76 13.49
CA PRO A 34 12.14 -8.10 13.77
C PRO A 34 11.23 -7.07 13.08
N LEU A 35 10.26 -7.58 12.31
CA LEU A 35 9.21 -6.77 11.71
C LEU A 35 8.63 -5.94 12.86
N GLY A 36 8.70 -4.61 12.72
CA GLY A 36 8.20 -3.69 13.74
C GLY A 36 6.73 -3.97 14.08
N PRO A 37 6.19 -3.31 15.11
CA PRO A 37 4.78 -3.45 15.43
C PRO A 37 3.93 -3.24 14.17
N PRO A 38 2.86 -4.04 13.96
CA PRO A 38 2.02 -3.87 12.80
C PRO A 38 1.54 -2.42 12.74
N PRO A 39 1.42 -1.83 11.54
CA PRO A 39 0.89 -0.49 11.44
C PRO A 39 -0.47 -0.45 12.14
N PHE A 40 -0.71 0.58 12.95
CA PHE A 40 -2.04 0.87 13.44
C PHE A 40 -2.92 1.13 12.22
N VAL A 41 -3.71 0.12 11.85
CA VAL A 41 -4.72 0.27 10.81
C VAL A 41 -5.77 1.21 11.39
N ILE A 42 -5.74 2.47 10.95
CA ILE A 42 -6.80 3.41 11.27
C ILE A 42 -8.08 2.79 10.71
N PRO A 43 -9.10 2.49 11.54
CA PRO A 43 -10.36 1.96 11.03
C PRO A 43 -10.90 2.94 10.00
N PRO A 44 -11.49 2.46 8.89
CA PRO A 44 -12.09 3.36 7.91
C PRO A 44 -13.08 4.28 8.63
N PRO A 45 -13.15 5.57 8.24
CA PRO A 45 -14.10 6.48 8.84
C PRO A 45 -15.49 5.87 8.77
N ALA A 46 -16.27 6.03 9.85
CA ALA A 46 -17.64 5.54 9.88
C ALA A 46 -18.38 6.07 8.63
N PRO A 47 -19.22 5.24 7.98
CA PRO A 47 -20.01 5.71 6.86
C PRO A 47 -20.81 6.94 7.31
N PRO A 48 -21.04 7.92 6.42
CA PRO A 48 -21.82 9.09 6.76
C PRO A 48 -23.18 8.66 7.32
N ALA A 49 -23.71 9.44 8.26
CA ALA A 49 -25.06 9.25 8.76
C ALA A 49 -26.03 9.17 7.58
N PRO A 50 -27.06 8.32 7.65
CA PRO A 50 -28.04 8.22 6.58
C PRO A 50 -28.75 9.56 6.44
N PRO A 51 -29.21 9.91 5.23
CA PRO A 51 -30.10 11.06 5.09
C PRO A 51 -31.35 10.88 5.97
N PRO A 52 -31.98 11.97 6.44
CA PRO A 52 -33.29 11.91 7.07
C PRO A 52 -34.28 11.12 6.20
N ALA A 53 -35.18 10.36 6.82
CA ALA A 53 -36.11 9.46 6.09
C ALA A 53 -36.98 10.18 5.04
N GLU A 54 -37.27 11.46 5.27
CA GLU A 54 -38.01 12.32 4.32
C GLU A 54 -37.20 12.60 3.05
N GLU A 55 -35.90 12.87 3.14
CA GLU A 55 -35.03 13.07 1.96
C GLU A 55 -34.76 11.76 1.23
N TYR A 56 -34.63 10.67 1.98
CA TYR A 56 -34.46 9.34 1.42
C TYR A 56 -35.65 8.91 0.53
N SER A 57 -36.87 9.27 0.92
CA SER A 57 -38.08 9.00 0.13
C SER A 57 -38.29 9.96 -1.04
N ILE A 58 -37.69 11.15 -1.02
CA ILE A 58 -37.69 12.06 -2.19
C ILE A 58 -36.77 11.54 -3.30
N ARG A 59 -35.71 10.81 -2.94
CA ARG A 59 -34.71 10.35 -3.90
C ARG A 59 -35.14 9.11 -4.69
N TYR A 60 -35.91 8.22 -4.07
CA TYR A 60 -36.46 7.04 -4.73
C TYR A 60 -37.90 6.71 -4.29
N ASP A 61 -38.76 6.36 -5.23
CA ASP A 61 -40.14 5.90 -5.04
C ASP A 61 -40.19 4.47 -4.48
N GLY A 62 -41.33 4.10 -3.87
CA GLY A 62 -41.57 2.76 -3.31
C GLY A 62 -41.29 1.62 -4.29
N ARG A 63 -41.58 1.85 -5.58
CA ARG A 63 -41.35 0.87 -6.65
C ARG A 63 -39.88 0.54 -6.87
N HIS A 64 -38.96 1.49 -6.63
CA HIS A 64 -37.52 1.24 -6.71
C HIS A 64 -37.10 0.25 -5.62
N TYR A 65 -37.56 0.46 -4.38
CA TYR A 65 -37.27 -0.42 -3.25
C TYR A 65 -37.81 -1.83 -3.47
N ASP A 66 -39.07 -1.94 -3.89
CA ASP A 66 -39.71 -3.24 -4.15
C ASP A 66 -38.99 -4.02 -5.25
N TRP A 67 -38.53 -3.33 -6.28
CA TRP A 67 -37.78 -3.95 -7.37
C TRP A 67 -36.39 -4.41 -6.89
N CYS A 68 -35.65 -3.56 -6.17
CA CYS A 68 -34.32 -3.88 -5.67
C CYS A 68 -34.35 -5.03 -4.66
N ALA A 69 -35.32 -5.04 -3.74
CA ALA A 69 -35.49 -6.08 -2.73
C ALA A 69 -35.83 -7.45 -3.35
N ARG A 70 -36.62 -7.47 -4.43
CA ARG A 70 -36.90 -8.70 -5.19
C ARG A 70 -35.71 -9.17 -6.02
N ARG A 71 -34.90 -8.23 -6.53
CA ARG A 71 -33.77 -8.53 -7.43
C ARG A 71 -32.54 -9.03 -6.68
N TYR A 72 -32.26 -8.50 -5.49
CA TYR A 72 -31.08 -8.81 -4.70
C TYR A 72 -31.46 -9.19 -3.26
N ARG A 73 -31.12 -10.42 -2.84
CA ARG A 73 -31.43 -10.92 -1.49
C ARG A 73 -30.74 -10.16 -0.36
N SER A 74 -29.61 -9.54 -0.64
CA SER A 74 -28.77 -8.77 0.29
C SER A 74 -28.99 -7.26 0.17
N TYR A 75 -30.10 -6.84 -0.45
CA TYR A 75 -30.45 -5.44 -0.60
C TYR A 75 -30.72 -4.79 0.76
N SER A 76 -30.13 -3.62 0.96
CA SER A 76 -30.37 -2.74 2.08
C SER A 76 -30.98 -1.47 1.52
N ALA A 77 -32.21 -1.17 1.95
CA ALA A 77 -32.87 0.07 1.60
C ALA A 77 -32.02 1.24 2.11
N TYR A 78 -31.69 1.26 3.39
CA TYR A 78 -30.98 2.33 4.09
C TYR A 78 -29.91 3.08 3.27
N ASP A 79 -29.01 2.35 2.61
CA ASP A 79 -27.90 2.88 1.80
C ASP A 79 -28.04 2.60 0.30
N ASN A 80 -29.22 2.15 -0.14
CA ASN A 80 -29.57 1.74 -1.49
C ASN A 80 -28.54 0.78 -2.12
N SER A 81 -27.99 -0.13 -1.30
CA SER A 81 -26.90 -0.99 -1.73
C SER A 81 -27.24 -2.47 -1.60
N PHE A 82 -26.55 -3.30 -2.37
CA PHE A 82 -26.64 -4.76 -2.27
C PHE A 82 -25.25 -5.37 -2.32
N GLN A 83 -25.14 -6.59 -1.78
CA GLN A 83 -23.91 -7.37 -1.80
C GLN A 83 -23.92 -8.35 -2.99
N PRO A 84 -23.11 -8.14 -4.04
CA PRO A 84 -22.91 -9.14 -5.09
C PRO A 84 -22.17 -10.38 -4.56
N TYR A 85 -22.17 -11.46 -5.34
CA TYR A 85 -21.42 -12.69 -5.05
C TYR A 85 -19.92 -12.41 -5.15
N GLY A 86 -19.35 -11.90 -4.05
CA GLY A 86 -17.96 -11.44 -3.96
C GLY A 86 -17.80 -9.93 -4.22
N GLY A 87 -16.82 -9.32 -3.55
CA GLY A 87 -16.48 -7.91 -3.70
C GLY A 87 -17.21 -6.96 -2.74
N PRO A 88 -17.06 -5.64 -2.90
CA PRO A 88 -17.74 -4.65 -2.06
C PRO A 88 -19.23 -4.51 -2.40
N ARG A 89 -20.00 -3.91 -1.49
CA ARG A 89 -21.40 -3.53 -1.73
C ARG A 89 -21.50 -2.56 -2.91
N ARG A 90 -22.56 -2.69 -3.72
CA ARG A 90 -22.82 -1.86 -4.90
C ARG A 90 -24.18 -1.18 -4.79
N GLN A 91 -24.30 0.01 -5.35
CA GLN A 91 -25.58 0.73 -5.44
C GLN A 91 -26.57 -0.02 -6.34
N CYS A 92 -27.84 -0.04 -5.94
CA CYS A 92 -28.93 -0.57 -6.75
C CYS A 92 -29.44 0.50 -7.71
N TYR A 93 -29.57 0.14 -8.97
CA TYR A 93 -30.17 0.98 -10.01
C TYR A 93 -31.41 0.25 -10.51
N SER A 94 -32.59 0.76 -10.15
CA SER A 94 -33.85 0.28 -10.69
C SER A 94 -34.28 1.15 -11.88
N PRO A 95 -35.18 0.66 -12.75
CA PRO A 95 -35.78 1.47 -13.80
C PRO A 95 -36.84 2.44 -13.28
N TYR A 96 -37.13 2.42 -11.98
CA TYR A 96 -38.05 3.32 -11.30
C TYR A 96 -37.24 4.38 -10.54
N ASN A 97 -37.83 5.56 -10.39
CA ASN A 97 -37.22 6.66 -9.66
C ASN A 97 -37.68 6.62 -8.23
#